data_AF-A0A3M0WGZ4-F1
#
_entry.id   AF-A0A3M0WGZ4-F1
#
_cell.length_a   1.000
_cell.length_b   1.000
_cell.length_c   1.000
_cell.angle_alpha   90.00
_cell.angle_beta   90.00
_cell.angle_gamma   90.00
#
_symmetry.space_group_name_H-M   'P 1'
#
loop_
_entity.id
_entity.type
_entity.pdbx_description
1 polymer ?
#
loop_
_entity_poly.entity_id
_entity_poly.type
_entity_poly.pdbx_seq_one_letter_code
_entity_poly.pdbx_strand_id
1 'polypeptide(L)'
;MAAAADSGRVLAVTGTTYPASSQPHDAAAVAAKSASNYKGFLAGIASGVAKCTVGHPFDTIKVRLQTSPKARFSGPLDCCLQTLRKEGIRGFYKGMTPPLIGWMASDSVMLGSLTLYRKLLLNNVYANPVFRPDLSAQELDKVKLPILGHGIAGIGAGFTVSFIAAPAENIKARLQTQYAAKKSDRFYKGPVDCTARILKTHGLRGLYRGFFATCLFRSFFFCWWTSYEIFTQQLQNHTSLSAPMINFWAGGMSAQVFWLTAYPCDVVKQRIMTDPLGGKLGDGERRVADGSATYTTAAKTSLPGSTITITCGVNYALEVPYRSDERPSTVLIEVNLSPHNAVSLVKERHVETLVTRVLESLVVGEETPRALLQVSLQVMDVETDETLPGGIKEGGQGESYLPILAAAVDAAVLGCLDAGVVMRDVAAAVLVGIEAGKGGSQTKLIVSPGVRERKRCNSLHVFAFTAARRKAILVESEGRFNLQGFESAMKAAAEVVFGLEGRLHGFRSAVEQNAEAKTRWKEG
;
A
#
# COMPACT_ATOMS: atom_id res chain seq x y z
N MET A 1 37.92 -23.75 70.42
CA MET A 1 38.22 -22.88 71.60
C MET A 1 38.31 -21.46 71.07
N ALA A 2 37.19 -20.72 71.11
CA ALA A 2 36.96 -19.60 72.05
C ALA A 2 37.92 -18.43 71.76
N ALA A 3 37.55 -17.36 71.04
CA ALA A 3 36.54 -16.30 71.27
C ALA A 3 37.10 -15.06 71.99
N ALA A 4 36.51 -13.92 71.61
CA ALA A 4 36.67 -12.53 72.08
C ALA A 4 37.91 -11.77 71.58
N ALA A 5 37.90 -10.50 71.17
CA ALA A 5 36.90 -9.48 70.82
C ALA A 5 37.71 -8.16 70.76
N ASP A 6 37.70 -7.37 69.69
CA ASP A 6 37.66 -5.91 69.84
C ASP A 6 37.29 -5.16 68.55
N SER A 7 36.43 -4.19 68.78
CA SER A 7 35.82 -3.10 68.03
C SER A 7 36.47 -2.62 66.72
N GLY A 8 35.65 -2.53 65.68
CA GLY A 8 35.97 -1.84 64.43
C GLY A 8 35.98 -0.31 64.58
N ARG A 9 37.10 0.30 64.16
CA ARG A 9 37.22 1.72 63.81
C ARG A 9 38.14 1.84 62.60
N VAL A 10 37.55 2.10 61.43
CA VAL A 10 38.28 2.51 60.22
C VAL A 10 38.58 4.00 60.35
N LEU A 11 39.86 4.32 60.28
CA LEU A 11 40.44 5.65 60.46
C LEU A 11 40.08 6.62 59.31
N ALA A 12 39.85 7.86 59.71
CA ALA A 12 39.49 9.01 58.91
C ALA A 12 40.57 9.40 57.89
N VAL A 13 40.13 9.82 56.69
CA VAL A 13 40.91 10.65 55.78
C VAL A 13 40.35 12.07 55.86
N THR A 14 41.23 12.96 56.28
CA THR A 14 41.09 14.41 56.47
C THR A 14 40.64 15.15 55.22
N GLY A 15 39.78 16.14 55.43
CA GLY A 15 39.18 16.96 54.38
C GLY A 15 40.12 18.01 53.78
N THR A 16 39.84 18.33 52.52
CA THR A 16 40.11 19.64 51.94
C THR A 16 38.78 20.28 51.53
N THR A 17 38.65 21.50 51.99
CA THR A 17 37.51 22.42 51.90
C THR A 17 37.17 22.79 50.45
N TYR A 18 35.89 22.65 50.07
CA TYR A 18 35.33 23.35 48.91
C TYR A 18 35.12 24.84 49.27
N PRO A 19 35.58 25.82 48.47
CA PRO A 19 35.05 27.15 48.59
C PRO A 19 33.69 27.19 47.88
N ALA A 20 32.64 27.37 48.68
CA ALA A 20 31.35 27.85 48.21
C ALA A 20 31.49 29.33 47.83
N SER A 21 31.39 29.64 46.53
CA SER A 21 31.09 30.98 46.04
C SER A 21 30.27 30.90 44.76
N SER A 22 28.96 30.63 44.90
CA SER A 22 27.98 30.83 43.85
C SER A 22 27.70 32.33 43.71
N GLN A 23 28.32 33.00 42.74
CA GLN A 23 27.81 34.29 42.29
C GLN A 23 26.58 34.06 41.37
N PRO A 24 25.50 34.85 41.50
CA PRO A 24 24.31 34.74 40.65
C PRO A 24 24.55 35.17 39.18
N HIS A 25 25.75 35.64 38.84
CA HIS A 25 26.07 36.22 37.54
C HIS A 25 26.31 35.19 36.43
N ASP A 26 26.72 33.96 36.74
CA ASP A 26 27.02 32.94 35.71
C ASP A 26 25.76 32.21 35.22
N ALA A 27 24.79 31.95 36.10
CA ALA A 27 23.49 31.39 35.70
C ALA A 27 22.68 32.38 34.86
N ALA A 28 22.78 33.68 35.17
CA ALA A 28 22.16 34.74 34.38
C ALA A 28 22.86 34.94 33.02
N ALA A 29 24.18 34.78 32.92
CA ALA A 29 24.92 34.87 31.65
C ALA A 29 24.67 33.64 30.74
N VAL A 30 24.54 32.44 31.32
CA VAL A 30 24.15 31.22 30.60
C VAL A 30 22.68 31.28 30.17
N ALA A 31 21.79 31.86 31.00
CA ALA A 31 20.39 32.12 30.62
C ALA A 31 20.26 33.25 29.58
N ALA A 32 21.10 34.30 29.65
CA ALA A 32 21.08 35.42 28.72
C ALA A 32 21.59 35.05 27.31
N LYS A 33 22.51 34.08 27.18
CA LYS A 33 22.95 33.55 25.87
C LYS A 33 21.87 32.69 25.18
N SER A 34 20.84 32.24 25.89
CA SER A 34 19.72 31.45 25.35
C SER A 34 18.68 32.30 24.59
N ALA A 35 18.64 33.62 24.82
CA ALA A 35 17.64 34.54 24.26
C ALA A 35 17.78 34.80 22.74
N SER A 36 18.87 34.37 22.09
CA SER A 36 19.13 34.55 20.65
C SER A 36 18.84 33.26 19.84
N ASN A 37 17.68 32.63 20.07
CA ASN A 37 17.30 31.38 19.38
C ASN A 37 15.95 31.46 18.63
N TYR A 38 15.21 32.55 18.75
CA TYR A 38 13.91 32.71 18.07
C TYR A 38 14.04 33.04 16.56
N LYS A 39 15.22 33.52 16.12
CA LYS A 39 15.47 33.91 14.72
C LYS A 39 15.24 32.76 13.74
N GLY A 40 15.66 31.54 14.08
CA GLY A 40 15.44 30.36 13.22
C GLY A 40 13.96 30.00 13.09
N PHE A 41 13.20 30.12 14.17
CA PHE A 41 11.75 29.90 14.16
C PHE A 41 11.01 30.96 13.36
N LEU A 42 11.33 32.26 13.55
CA LEU A 42 10.74 33.34 12.75
C LEU A 42 11.08 33.21 11.26
N ALA A 43 12.32 32.83 10.94
CA ALA A 43 12.72 32.53 9.58
C ALA A 43 11.90 31.37 8.99
N GLY A 44 11.57 30.36 9.78
CA GLY A 44 10.70 29.26 9.36
C GLY A 44 9.25 29.67 9.15
N ILE A 45 8.71 30.58 9.97
CA ILE A 45 7.38 31.18 9.73
C ILE A 45 7.39 31.92 8.39
N ALA A 46 8.35 32.82 8.20
CA ALA A 46 8.47 33.61 6.97
C ALA A 46 8.68 32.72 5.73
N SER A 47 9.48 31.66 5.87
CA SER A 47 9.69 30.66 4.83
C SER A 47 8.39 29.92 4.49
N GLY A 48 7.62 29.48 5.49
CA GLY A 48 6.33 28.82 5.30
C GLY A 48 5.30 29.71 4.60
N VAL A 49 5.23 31.00 4.96
CA VAL A 49 4.36 31.98 4.28
C VAL A 49 4.80 32.16 2.82
N ALA A 50 6.08 32.43 2.57
CA ALA A 50 6.59 32.64 1.22
C ALA A 50 6.37 31.41 0.33
N LYS A 51 6.66 30.22 0.85
CA LYS A 51 6.39 28.93 0.20
C LYS A 51 4.91 28.76 -0.11
N CYS A 52 4.03 29.15 0.81
CA CYS A 52 2.60 29.07 0.60
C CYS A 52 2.12 29.99 -0.51
N THR A 53 2.53 31.26 -0.47
CA THR A 53 2.13 32.26 -1.46
C THR A 53 2.57 31.86 -2.87
N VAL A 54 3.78 31.35 -3.04
CA VAL A 54 4.30 30.92 -4.35
C VAL A 54 3.72 29.57 -4.80
N GLY A 55 3.57 28.62 -3.88
CA GLY A 55 3.18 27.24 -4.20
C GLY A 55 1.67 27.00 -4.34
N HIS A 56 0.84 27.71 -3.57
CA HIS A 56 -0.60 27.45 -3.49
C HIS A 56 -1.36 27.62 -4.83
N PRO A 57 -0.99 28.54 -5.76
CA PRO A 57 -1.56 28.56 -7.09
C PRO A 57 -1.36 27.25 -7.87
N PHE A 58 -0.18 26.63 -7.79
CA PHE A 58 0.10 25.35 -8.43
C PHE A 58 -0.70 24.21 -7.80
N ASP A 59 -0.81 24.20 -6.47
CA ASP A 59 -1.65 23.23 -5.75
C ASP A 59 -3.13 23.37 -6.16
N THR A 60 -3.62 24.60 -6.33
CA THR A 60 -5.00 24.86 -6.76
C THR A 60 -5.25 24.34 -8.18
N ILE A 61 -4.33 24.57 -9.12
CA ILE A 61 -4.44 24.04 -10.49
C ILE A 61 -4.39 22.50 -10.46
N LYS A 62 -3.45 21.91 -9.72
CA LYS A 62 -3.32 20.46 -9.57
C LYS A 62 -4.60 19.82 -9.04
N VAL A 63 -5.16 20.36 -7.95
CA VAL A 63 -6.39 19.82 -7.37
C VAL A 63 -7.58 19.99 -8.32
N ARG A 64 -7.70 21.13 -9.03
CA ARG A 64 -8.78 21.34 -10.01
C ARG A 64 -8.70 20.34 -11.16
N LEU A 65 -7.50 20.05 -11.66
CA LEU A 65 -7.29 19.02 -12.69
C LEU A 65 -7.68 17.62 -12.18
N GLN A 66 -7.27 17.28 -10.95
CA GLN A 66 -7.51 15.96 -10.37
C GLN A 66 -8.97 15.72 -9.97
N THR A 67 -9.71 16.77 -9.62
CA THR A 67 -11.08 16.67 -9.10
C THR A 67 -12.17 16.99 -10.12
N SER A 68 -11.81 17.53 -11.28
CA SER A 68 -12.76 17.85 -12.34
C SER A 68 -12.94 16.69 -13.31
N PRO A 69 -14.12 16.51 -13.91
CA PRO A 69 -14.31 15.56 -15.00
C PRO A 69 -13.33 15.84 -16.14
N LYS A 70 -12.83 14.78 -16.81
CA LYS A 70 -11.85 14.90 -17.92
C LYS A 70 -12.27 15.86 -19.04
N ALA A 71 -13.58 16.12 -19.20
CA ALA A 71 -14.13 17.05 -20.19
C ALA A 71 -14.03 18.54 -19.81
N ARG A 72 -13.72 18.88 -18.54
CA ARG A 72 -13.77 20.27 -18.05
C ARG A 72 -12.50 21.07 -18.34
N PHE A 73 -11.34 20.42 -18.36
CA PHE A 73 -10.04 21.05 -18.61
C PHE A 73 -9.24 20.19 -19.59
N SER A 74 -8.77 20.81 -20.67
CA SER A 74 -7.91 20.15 -21.67
C SER A 74 -6.47 19.96 -21.16
N GLY A 75 -6.05 20.74 -20.17
CA GLY A 75 -4.75 20.61 -19.53
C GLY A 75 -4.49 21.66 -18.42
N PRO A 76 -3.27 21.68 -17.86
CA PRO A 76 -2.91 22.59 -16.76
C PRO A 76 -3.00 24.07 -17.15
N LEU A 77 -2.58 24.41 -18.37
CA LEU A 77 -2.62 25.78 -18.89
C LEU A 77 -4.05 26.25 -19.14
N ASP A 78 -4.91 25.38 -19.68
CA ASP A 78 -6.34 25.66 -19.86
C ASP A 78 -7.05 25.88 -18.52
N CYS A 79 -6.78 25.04 -17.52
CA CYS A 79 -7.28 25.25 -16.16
C CYS A 79 -6.80 26.58 -15.55
N CYS A 80 -5.54 26.95 -15.77
CA CYS A 80 -4.98 28.22 -15.29
C CYS A 80 -5.70 29.41 -15.93
N LEU A 81 -5.79 29.44 -17.27
CA LEU A 81 -6.44 30.50 -18.05
C LEU A 81 -7.93 30.62 -17.69
N GLN A 82 -8.65 29.51 -17.58
CA GLN A 82 -10.05 29.52 -17.18
C GLN A 82 -10.25 30.00 -15.74
N THR A 83 -9.36 29.62 -14.82
CA THR A 83 -9.43 30.09 -13.42
C THR A 83 -9.19 31.60 -13.35
N LEU A 84 -8.20 32.11 -14.08
CA LEU A 84 -7.92 33.54 -14.13
C LEU A 84 -9.08 34.33 -14.75
N ARG A 85 -9.68 33.84 -15.85
CA ARG A 85 -10.81 34.52 -16.52
C ARG A 85 -12.10 34.51 -15.70
N LYS A 86 -12.39 33.42 -14.97
CA LYS A 86 -13.67 33.23 -14.27
C LYS A 86 -13.65 33.72 -12.82
N GLU A 87 -12.53 33.58 -12.12
CA GLU A 87 -12.42 33.85 -10.67
C GLU A 87 -11.36 34.91 -10.34
N GLY A 88 -10.58 35.36 -11.32
CA GLY A 88 -9.47 36.27 -11.13
C GLY A 88 -8.34 35.67 -10.29
N ILE A 89 -7.40 36.52 -9.89
CA ILE A 89 -6.22 36.13 -9.10
C ILE A 89 -6.63 35.54 -7.73
N ARG A 90 -7.73 36.01 -7.14
CA ARG A 90 -8.26 35.51 -5.87
C ARG A 90 -8.71 34.04 -5.94
N GLY A 91 -9.08 33.56 -7.13
CA GLY A 91 -9.45 32.15 -7.36
C GLY A 91 -8.32 31.17 -7.05
N PHE A 92 -7.06 31.60 -7.24
CA PHE A 92 -5.88 30.77 -6.94
C PHE A 92 -5.57 30.64 -5.45
N TYR A 93 -6.05 31.57 -4.61
CA TYR A 93 -5.77 31.59 -3.17
C TYR A 93 -6.94 31.12 -2.31
N LYS A 94 -8.00 30.63 -2.94
CA LYS A 94 -9.19 30.14 -2.25
C LYS A 94 -8.83 28.88 -1.46
N GLY A 95 -9.10 28.90 -0.14
CA GLY A 95 -8.82 27.77 0.75
C GLY A 95 -7.36 27.63 1.19
N MET A 96 -6.56 28.70 1.11
CA MET A 96 -5.14 28.71 1.51
C MET A 96 -4.92 28.55 3.03
N THR A 97 -5.91 28.88 3.87
CA THR A 97 -5.72 28.95 5.33
C THR A 97 -5.26 27.64 5.98
N PRO A 98 -5.88 26.47 5.72
CA PRO A 98 -5.43 25.22 6.36
C PRO A 98 -4.02 24.77 5.91
N PRO A 99 -3.65 24.82 4.61
CA PRO A 99 -2.27 24.57 4.18
C PRO A 99 -1.24 25.54 4.78
N LEU A 100 -1.58 26.82 4.86
CA LEU A 100 -0.69 27.86 5.37
C LEU A 100 -0.25 27.58 6.82
N ILE A 101 -1.20 27.27 7.71
CA ILE A 101 -0.91 26.96 9.11
C ILE A 101 -0.02 25.72 9.22
N GLY A 102 -0.30 24.68 8.43
CA GLY A 102 0.49 23.45 8.43
C GLY A 102 1.94 23.66 7.97
N TRP A 103 2.15 24.46 6.92
CA TRP A 103 3.49 24.79 6.42
C TRP A 103 4.24 25.72 7.37
N MET A 104 3.58 26.74 7.93
CA MET A 104 4.20 27.62 8.93
C MET A 104 4.69 26.81 10.14
N ALA A 105 3.86 25.95 10.72
CA ALA A 105 4.25 25.14 11.87
C ALA A 105 5.41 24.19 11.56
N SER A 106 5.34 23.49 10.44
CA SER A 106 6.37 22.51 10.04
C SER A 106 7.70 23.17 9.73
N ASP A 107 7.70 24.26 8.94
CA ASP A 107 8.93 24.94 8.52
C ASP A 107 9.56 25.72 9.69
N SER A 108 8.76 26.24 10.63
CA SER A 108 9.24 26.84 11.88
C SER A 108 10.00 25.86 12.75
N VAL A 109 9.43 24.67 12.99
CA VAL A 109 10.10 23.64 13.78
C VAL A 109 11.34 23.11 13.06
N MET A 110 11.30 22.95 11.74
CA MET A 110 12.45 22.55 10.95
C MET A 110 13.61 23.54 11.04
N LEU A 111 13.40 24.84 10.77
CA LEU A 111 14.49 25.82 10.82
C LEU A 111 14.94 26.16 12.24
N GLY A 112 14.02 26.15 13.20
CA GLY A 112 14.33 26.30 14.62
C GLY A 112 15.23 25.18 15.15
N SER A 113 14.83 23.92 14.92
CA SER A 113 15.62 22.74 15.31
C SER A 113 16.95 22.67 14.57
N LEU A 114 16.99 22.98 13.27
CA LEU A 114 18.23 23.02 12.49
C LEU A 114 19.23 24.03 13.07
N THR A 115 18.75 25.21 13.45
CA THR A 115 19.60 26.25 14.07
C THR A 115 20.17 25.74 15.40
N LEU A 116 19.35 25.05 16.20
CA LEU A 116 19.77 24.45 17.46
C LEU A 116 20.80 23.33 17.23
N TYR A 117 20.55 22.39 16.32
CA TYR A 117 21.46 21.28 16.04
C TYR A 117 22.79 21.74 15.46
N ARG A 118 22.80 22.75 14.59
CA ARG A 118 24.05 23.37 14.09
C ARG A 118 24.87 23.96 15.23
N LYS A 119 24.22 24.68 16.16
CA LYS A 119 24.90 25.27 17.34
C LYS A 119 25.40 24.19 18.29
N LEU A 120 24.62 23.15 18.55
CA LEU A 120 25.01 22.04 19.42
C LEU A 120 26.21 21.28 18.85
N LEU A 121 26.21 20.97 17.56
CA LEU A 121 27.35 20.34 16.90
C LEU A 121 28.58 21.25 16.89
N LEU A 122 28.38 22.54 16.61
CA LEU A 122 29.48 23.51 16.64
C LEU A 122 30.11 23.54 18.04
N ASN A 123 29.32 23.82 19.09
CA ASN A 123 29.86 24.04 20.43
C ASN A 123 30.40 22.77 21.09
N ASN A 124 29.75 21.61 20.90
CA ASN A 124 30.08 20.40 21.66
C ASN A 124 31.06 19.48 20.92
N VAL A 125 31.14 19.55 19.59
CA VAL A 125 31.96 18.65 18.78
C VAL A 125 33.11 19.40 18.09
N TYR A 126 32.83 20.49 17.39
CA TYR A 126 33.82 21.14 16.51
C TYR A 126 34.60 22.28 17.17
N ALA A 127 33.97 23.03 18.07
CA ALA A 127 34.50 24.16 18.82
C ALA A 127 34.64 23.83 20.30
N ASN A 128 34.78 22.54 20.64
CA ASN A 128 34.96 22.10 22.01
C ASN A 128 36.46 22.13 22.37
N PRO A 129 36.87 22.89 23.40
CA PRO A 129 38.27 22.99 23.81
C PRO A 129 38.87 21.65 24.26
N VAL A 130 38.04 20.66 24.62
CA VAL A 130 38.50 19.31 24.99
C VAL A 130 38.94 18.49 23.76
N PHE A 131 38.27 18.65 22.62
CA PHE A 131 38.59 17.90 21.39
C PHE A 131 39.60 18.62 20.49
N ARG A 132 39.83 19.91 20.73
CA ARG A 132 40.78 20.76 20.00
C ARG A 132 41.61 21.59 21.01
N PRO A 133 42.50 20.96 21.80
CA PRO A 133 43.34 21.68 22.76
C PRO A 133 44.36 22.61 22.10
N ASP A 134 44.58 22.44 20.79
CA ASP A 134 45.62 23.15 20.02
C ASP A 134 45.24 24.57 19.58
N LEU A 135 43.99 25.02 19.82
CA LEU A 135 43.45 26.29 19.32
C LEU A 135 43.13 27.28 20.47
N SER A 136 43.51 28.54 20.29
CA SER A 136 43.18 29.62 21.23
C SER A 136 41.68 29.96 21.23
N ALA A 137 41.15 30.48 22.35
CA ALA A 137 39.74 30.86 22.49
C ALA A 137 39.24 31.82 21.38
N GLN A 138 40.10 32.68 20.83
CA GLN A 138 39.77 33.57 19.72
C GLN A 138 39.73 32.88 18.34
N GLU A 139 40.46 31.77 18.17
CA GLU A 139 40.45 30.98 16.94
C GLU A 139 39.27 30.01 16.93
N LEU A 140 38.89 29.52 18.11
CA LEU A 140 37.73 28.65 18.32
C LEU A 140 36.40 29.32 17.92
N ASP A 141 36.26 30.63 18.20
CA ASP A 141 35.09 31.43 17.82
C ASP A 141 34.99 31.68 16.29
N LYS A 142 36.09 31.52 15.55
CA LYS A 142 36.12 31.67 14.08
C LYS A 142 35.85 30.36 13.33
N VAL A 143 35.84 29.22 14.02
CA VAL A 143 35.58 27.92 13.41
C VAL A 143 34.14 27.89 12.89
N LYS A 144 33.99 27.68 11.57
CA LYS A 144 32.69 27.43 10.95
C LYS A 144 32.39 25.93 10.97
N LEU A 145 31.11 25.60 11.03
CA LEU A 145 30.66 24.20 11.00
C LEU A 145 31.06 23.58 9.64
N PRO A 146 31.68 22.39 9.62
CA PRO A 146 32.05 21.74 8.35
C PRO A 146 30.80 21.28 7.59
N ILE A 147 30.95 21.07 6.28
CA ILE A 147 29.87 20.67 5.35
C ILE A 147 29.10 19.44 5.89
N LEU A 148 29.79 18.42 6.38
CA LEU A 148 29.17 17.23 6.96
C LEU A 148 28.36 17.54 8.24
N GLY A 149 28.81 18.51 9.05
CA GLY A 149 28.09 18.99 10.23
C GLY A 149 26.75 19.63 9.88
N HIS A 150 26.67 20.33 8.73
CA HIS A 150 25.40 20.86 8.21
C HIS A 150 24.43 19.73 7.81
N GLY A 151 24.95 18.65 7.22
CA GLY A 151 24.17 17.46 6.89
C GLY A 151 23.63 16.74 8.13
N ILE A 152 24.49 16.50 9.14
CA ILE A 152 24.10 15.82 10.39
C ILE A 152 23.05 16.65 11.15
N ALA A 153 23.22 17.97 11.22
CA ALA A 153 22.20 18.86 11.77
C ALA A 153 20.86 18.77 11.00
N GLY A 154 20.94 18.56 9.68
CA GLY A 154 19.80 18.29 8.81
C GLY A 154 19.02 17.04 9.18
N ILE A 155 19.70 15.94 9.51
CA ILE A 155 19.06 14.69 9.98
C ILE A 155 18.30 14.95 11.29
N GLY A 156 18.96 15.59 12.27
CA GLY A 156 18.33 15.93 13.55
C GLY A 156 17.08 16.80 13.36
N ALA A 157 17.17 17.83 12.52
CA ALA A 157 16.02 18.68 12.17
C ALA A 157 14.91 17.87 11.47
N GLY A 158 15.27 16.97 10.57
CA GLY A 158 14.37 16.04 9.89
C GLY A 158 13.59 15.14 10.86
N PHE A 159 14.23 14.63 11.90
CA PHE A 159 13.57 13.80 12.90
C PHE A 159 12.62 14.59 13.79
N THR A 160 13.03 15.78 14.26
CA THR A 160 12.14 16.62 15.08
C THR A 160 10.88 17.04 14.35
N VAL A 161 11.00 17.47 13.07
CA VAL A 161 9.83 17.84 12.27
C VAL A 161 8.93 16.64 11.96
N SER A 162 9.47 15.41 11.92
CA SER A 162 8.69 14.19 11.64
C SER A 162 7.57 13.96 12.66
N PHE A 163 7.74 14.38 13.91
CA PHE A 163 6.68 14.26 14.93
C PHE A 163 5.43 15.09 14.63
N ILE A 164 5.60 16.22 13.95
CA ILE A 164 4.51 17.12 13.55
C ILE A 164 4.04 16.80 12.15
N ALA A 165 4.98 16.50 11.25
CA ALA A 165 4.70 16.27 9.84
C ALA A 165 4.06 14.90 9.59
N ALA A 166 4.46 13.82 10.28
CA ALA A 166 3.91 12.48 10.04
C ALA A 166 2.37 12.40 10.15
N PRO A 167 1.72 12.90 11.22
CA PRO A 167 0.26 12.87 11.30
C PRO A 167 -0.40 13.76 10.24
N ALA A 168 0.16 14.96 10.00
CA ALA A 168 -0.37 15.89 8.99
C ALA A 168 -0.26 15.34 7.56
N GLU A 169 0.87 14.70 7.23
CA GLU A 169 1.12 14.05 5.95
C GLU A 169 0.21 12.82 5.78
N ASN A 170 0.01 12.01 6.83
CA ASN A 170 -0.90 10.85 6.78
C ASN A 170 -2.34 11.26 6.47
N ILE A 171 -2.87 12.27 7.18
CA ILE A 171 -4.23 12.79 6.94
C ILE A 171 -4.33 13.36 5.52
N LYS A 172 -3.32 14.13 5.08
CA LYS A 172 -3.30 14.71 3.74
C LYS A 172 -3.27 13.62 2.66
N ALA A 173 -2.42 12.60 2.80
CA ALA A 173 -2.30 11.50 1.86
C ALA A 173 -3.63 10.73 1.73
N ARG A 174 -4.26 10.38 2.85
CA ARG A 174 -5.56 9.67 2.86
C ARG A 174 -6.72 10.47 2.27
N LEU A 175 -6.73 11.79 2.47
CA LEU A 175 -7.72 12.65 1.83
C LEU A 175 -7.50 12.77 0.33
N GLN A 176 -6.25 12.71 -0.13
CA GLN A 176 -5.90 12.80 -1.55
C GLN A 176 -6.16 11.51 -2.32
N THR A 177 -6.11 10.34 -1.66
CA THR A 177 -6.43 9.06 -2.31
C THR A 177 -7.92 8.78 -2.47
N GLN A 178 -8.79 9.59 -1.87
CA GLN A 178 -10.23 9.43 -2.03
C GLN A 178 -10.73 10.01 -3.35
N TYR A 179 -10.90 9.13 -4.33
CA TYR A 179 -11.52 9.45 -5.61
C TYR A 179 -13.03 9.25 -5.53
N ALA A 180 -13.76 10.26 -5.06
CA ALA A 180 -15.23 10.29 -5.16
C ALA A 180 -15.70 11.60 -5.79
N ALA A 181 -16.47 11.46 -6.88
CA ALA A 181 -16.98 12.57 -7.69
C ALA A 181 -18.02 13.43 -6.92
N LYS A 182 -18.79 12.82 -6.02
CA LYS A 182 -19.75 13.51 -5.15
C LYS A 182 -19.21 13.64 -3.73
N LYS A 183 -19.48 14.78 -3.09
CA LYS A 183 -19.00 15.09 -1.73
C LYS A 183 -19.67 14.22 -0.65
N SER A 184 -20.87 13.70 -0.92
CA SER A 184 -21.61 12.75 -0.08
C SER A 184 -20.96 11.37 0.00
N ASP A 185 -20.30 10.96 -1.09
CA ASP A 185 -19.80 9.59 -1.28
C ASP A 185 -18.33 9.48 -0.84
N ARG A 186 -17.75 10.57 -0.30
CA ARG A 186 -16.40 10.57 0.27
C ARG A 186 -16.43 9.93 1.65
N PHE A 187 -15.54 8.97 1.84
CA PHE A 187 -15.40 8.26 3.11
C PHE A 187 -14.97 9.20 4.26
N TYR A 188 -14.11 10.20 3.99
CA TYR A 188 -13.80 11.29 4.92
C TYR A 188 -14.46 12.60 4.49
N LYS A 189 -15.18 13.28 5.40
CA LYS A 189 -15.81 14.59 5.12
C LYS A 189 -14.81 15.74 5.12
N GLY A 190 -13.65 15.54 5.74
CA GLY A 190 -12.55 16.51 5.79
C GLY A 190 -11.40 16.07 6.72
N PRO A 191 -10.38 16.94 6.92
CA PRO A 191 -9.22 16.64 7.75
C PRO A 191 -9.55 16.34 9.21
N VAL A 192 -10.47 17.08 9.80
CA VAL A 192 -10.88 16.90 11.21
C VAL A 192 -11.66 15.59 11.38
N ASP A 193 -12.58 15.28 10.47
CA ASP A 193 -13.35 14.01 10.48
C ASP A 193 -12.43 12.80 10.26
N CYS A 194 -11.48 12.90 9.33
CA CYS A 194 -10.46 11.88 9.11
C CYS A 194 -9.64 11.61 10.39
N THR A 195 -9.13 12.68 11.02
CA THR A 195 -8.36 12.59 12.26
C THR A 195 -9.18 11.97 13.40
N ALA A 196 -10.41 12.43 13.60
CA ALA A 196 -11.29 11.95 14.66
C ALA A 196 -11.64 10.46 14.49
N ARG A 197 -11.95 10.03 13.27
CA ARG A 197 -12.27 8.63 12.98
C ARG A 197 -11.06 7.72 13.20
N ILE A 198 -9.88 8.09 12.71
CA ILE A 198 -8.64 7.32 12.89
C ILE A 198 -8.28 7.21 14.37
N LEU A 199 -8.34 8.32 15.11
CA LEU A 199 -8.07 8.31 16.55
C LEU A 199 -9.07 7.45 17.33
N LYS A 200 -10.36 7.45 16.92
CA LYS A 200 -11.39 6.64 17.57
C LYS A 200 -11.23 5.14 17.32
N THR A 201 -10.77 4.73 16.13
CA THR A 201 -10.69 3.30 15.76
C THR A 201 -9.32 2.67 16.00
N HIS A 202 -8.24 3.35 15.64
CA HIS A 202 -6.86 2.82 15.69
C HIS A 202 -5.95 3.59 16.66
N GLY A 203 -6.47 4.65 17.31
CA GLY A 203 -5.72 5.46 18.26
C GLY A 203 -4.52 6.18 17.63
N LEU A 204 -3.56 6.54 18.49
CA LEU A 204 -2.34 7.24 18.08
C LEU A 204 -1.47 6.43 17.11
N ARG A 205 -1.50 5.09 17.20
CA ARG A 205 -0.76 4.21 16.28
C ARG A 205 -1.27 4.30 14.84
N GLY A 206 -2.58 4.47 14.65
CA GLY A 206 -3.16 4.71 13.33
C GLY A 206 -2.77 6.07 12.76
N LEU A 207 -2.78 7.10 13.62
CA LEU A 207 -2.43 8.47 13.21
C LEU A 207 -0.96 8.62 12.81
N TYR A 208 -0.05 7.91 13.49
CA TYR A 208 1.38 7.87 13.18
C TYR A 208 1.78 6.73 12.24
N ARG A 209 0.82 6.15 11.51
CA ARG A 209 1.13 5.14 10.48
C ARG A 209 2.05 5.74 9.42
N GLY A 210 3.18 5.08 9.18
CA GLY A 210 4.23 5.58 8.28
C GLY A 210 5.28 6.46 8.96
N PHE A 211 5.24 6.66 10.28
CA PHE A 211 6.21 7.49 11.00
C PHE A 211 7.68 7.12 10.73
N PHE A 212 8.04 5.83 10.81
CA PHE A 212 9.41 5.40 10.51
C PHE A 212 9.79 5.64 9.05
N ALA A 213 8.85 5.47 8.12
CA ALA A 213 9.07 5.80 6.71
C ALA A 213 9.25 7.32 6.51
N THR A 214 8.52 8.16 7.27
CA THR A 214 8.74 9.61 7.32
C THR A 214 10.13 9.94 7.85
N CYS A 215 10.57 9.32 8.95
CA CYS A 215 11.90 9.53 9.50
C CYS A 215 12.99 9.14 8.49
N LEU A 216 12.84 8.00 7.82
CA LEU A 216 13.78 7.56 6.78
C LEU A 216 13.83 8.57 5.62
N PHE A 217 12.68 8.97 5.08
CA PHE A 217 12.59 10.01 4.05
C PHE A 217 13.26 11.32 4.51
N ARG A 218 13.03 11.75 5.75
CA ARG A 218 13.62 12.97 6.33
C ARG A 218 15.11 12.83 6.64
N SER A 219 15.66 11.62 6.70
CA SER A 219 17.12 11.40 6.85
C SER A 219 17.90 11.94 5.66
N PHE A 220 17.29 11.94 4.47
CA PHE A 220 17.86 12.56 3.26
C PHE A 220 17.96 14.09 3.32
N PHE A 221 17.49 14.73 4.41
CA PHE A 221 17.85 16.12 4.70
C PHE A 221 19.35 16.29 4.89
N PHE A 222 20.09 15.22 5.17
CA PHE A 222 21.53 15.18 5.04
C PHE A 222 22.01 15.64 3.66
N CYS A 223 21.49 15.03 2.59
CA CYS A 223 21.85 15.36 1.21
C CYS A 223 21.40 16.78 0.87
N TRP A 224 20.23 17.21 1.33
CA TRP A 224 19.73 18.57 1.11
C TRP A 224 20.67 19.63 1.71
N TRP A 225 20.96 19.55 3.00
CA TRP A 225 21.75 20.59 3.69
C TRP A 225 23.24 20.52 3.36
N THR A 226 23.78 19.34 3.05
CA THR A 226 25.16 19.17 2.57
C THR A 226 25.33 19.80 1.19
N SER A 227 24.45 19.49 0.23
CA SER A 227 24.52 20.07 -1.11
C SER A 227 24.23 21.57 -1.11
N TYR A 228 23.33 22.06 -0.25
CA TYR A 228 23.09 23.48 -0.05
C TYR A 228 24.36 24.22 0.35
N GLU A 229 25.13 23.68 1.30
CA GLU A 229 26.38 24.29 1.75
C GLU A 229 27.46 24.24 0.65
N ILE A 230 27.59 23.12 -0.08
CA ILE A 230 28.53 22.99 -1.21
C ILE A 230 28.24 24.04 -2.28
N PHE A 231 26.99 24.14 -2.72
CA PHE A 231 26.60 25.12 -3.74
C PHE A 231 26.75 26.56 -3.25
N THR A 232 26.47 26.82 -1.97
CA THR A 232 26.65 28.14 -1.37
C THR A 232 28.12 28.56 -1.39
N GLN A 233 29.04 27.67 -0.99
CA GLN A 233 30.48 27.96 -1.02
C GLN A 233 31.01 28.12 -2.45
N GLN A 234 30.58 27.26 -3.38
CA GLN A 234 30.98 27.36 -4.79
C GLN A 234 30.52 28.68 -5.43
N LEU A 235 29.28 29.09 -5.21
CA LEU A 235 28.74 30.34 -5.74
C LEU A 235 29.36 31.58 -5.08
N GLN A 236 29.73 31.52 -3.80
CA GLN A 236 30.44 32.60 -3.12
C GLN A 236 31.88 32.77 -3.64
N ASN A 237 32.58 31.67 -3.93
CA ASN A 237 33.98 31.71 -4.35
C ASN A 237 34.14 32.04 -5.84
N HIS A 238 33.21 31.59 -6.69
CA HIS A 238 33.32 31.73 -8.15
C HIS A 238 32.42 32.81 -8.74
N THR A 239 31.61 33.52 -7.94
CA THR A 239 30.67 34.51 -8.48
C THR A 239 30.51 35.71 -7.55
N SER A 240 30.32 36.90 -8.12
CA SER A 240 30.06 38.15 -7.40
C SER A 240 28.56 38.41 -7.12
N LEU A 241 27.78 37.35 -6.95
CA LEU A 241 26.33 37.47 -6.72
C LEU A 241 26.02 37.95 -5.30
N SER A 242 24.86 38.60 -5.14
CA SER A 242 24.36 39.00 -3.82
C SER A 242 23.97 37.77 -2.98
N ALA A 243 24.11 37.87 -1.65
CA ALA A 243 23.79 36.77 -0.74
C ALA A 243 22.36 36.19 -0.89
N PRO A 244 21.30 36.99 -1.14
CA PRO A 244 19.97 36.44 -1.43
C PRO A 244 19.92 35.63 -2.73
N MET A 245 20.64 36.06 -3.77
CA MET A 245 20.68 35.37 -5.07
C MET A 245 21.44 34.04 -4.97
N ILE A 246 22.53 34.02 -4.20
CA ILE A 246 23.27 32.80 -3.90
C ILE A 246 22.37 31.81 -3.15
N ASN A 247 21.67 32.27 -2.11
CA ASN A 247 20.75 31.43 -1.34
C ASN A 247 19.59 30.89 -2.20
N PHE A 248 19.10 31.70 -3.15
CA PHE A 248 18.05 31.28 -4.09
C PHE A 248 18.52 30.14 -5.00
N TRP A 249 19.66 30.30 -5.67
CA TRP A 249 20.20 29.27 -6.58
C TRP A 249 20.69 28.03 -5.83
N ALA A 250 21.44 28.20 -4.74
CA ALA A 250 21.88 27.09 -3.90
C ALA A 250 20.69 26.33 -3.30
N GLY A 251 19.65 27.04 -2.87
CA GLY A 251 18.39 26.45 -2.40
C GLY A 251 17.66 25.65 -3.49
N GLY A 252 17.54 26.21 -4.69
CA GLY A 252 16.91 25.55 -5.83
C GLY A 252 17.65 24.29 -6.29
N MET A 253 18.98 24.36 -6.43
CA MET A 253 19.81 23.23 -6.85
C MET A 253 19.87 22.13 -5.79
N SER A 254 20.03 22.48 -4.52
CA SER A 254 20.05 21.51 -3.42
C SER A 254 18.70 20.80 -3.23
N ALA A 255 17.59 21.47 -3.53
CA ALA A 255 16.27 20.83 -3.54
C ALA A 255 16.17 19.74 -4.62
N GLN A 256 16.79 19.90 -5.79
CA GLN A 256 16.82 18.86 -6.81
C GLN A 256 17.62 17.64 -6.34
N VAL A 257 18.77 17.86 -5.71
CA VAL A 257 19.57 16.77 -5.11
C VAL A 257 18.78 16.03 -4.04
N PHE A 258 18.05 16.75 -3.19
CA PHE A 258 17.16 16.15 -2.20
C PHE A 258 16.11 15.26 -2.86
N TRP A 259 15.38 15.77 -3.87
CA TRP A 259 14.34 14.97 -4.50
C TRP A 259 14.92 13.78 -5.26
N LEU A 260 16.03 13.92 -5.99
CA LEU A 260 16.67 12.79 -6.67
C LEU A 260 17.05 11.65 -5.71
N THR A 261 17.50 11.99 -4.50
CA THR A 261 17.92 11.00 -3.50
C THR A 261 16.76 10.46 -2.66
N ALA A 262 15.79 11.31 -2.31
CA ALA A 262 14.70 10.97 -1.40
C ALA A 262 13.44 10.43 -2.09
N TYR A 263 13.31 10.58 -3.42
CA TYR A 263 12.10 10.20 -4.15
C TYR A 263 11.70 8.73 -3.98
N PRO A 264 12.62 7.73 -4.07
CA PRO A 264 12.24 6.33 -3.84
C PRO A 264 11.64 6.11 -2.44
N CYS A 265 12.23 6.75 -1.42
CA CYS A 265 11.73 6.69 -0.05
C CYS A 265 10.38 7.40 0.12
N ASP A 266 10.14 8.50 -0.60
CA ASP A 266 8.83 9.17 -0.59
C ASP A 266 7.74 8.27 -1.18
N VAL A 267 8.02 7.56 -2.29
CA VAL A 267 7.07 6.61 -2.89
C VAL A 267 6.68 5.51 -1.89
N VAL A 268 7.67 4.90 -1.22
CA VAL A 268 7.42 3.87 -0.20
C VAL A 268 6.62 4.45 0.98
N LYS A 269 7.01 5.63 1.48
CA LYS A 269 6.30 6.33 2.56
C LYS A 269 4.84 6.60 2.20
N GLN A 270 4.58 7.14 1.00
CA GLN A 270 3.22 7.43 0.55
C GLN A 270 2.37 6.17 0.49
N ARG A 271 2.90 5.06 -0.04
CA ARG A 271 2.18 3.78 -0.07
C ARG A 271 1.78 3.31 1.34
N ILE A 272 2.74 3.24 2.26
CA ILE A 272 2.51 2.82 3.66
C ILE A 272 1.47 3.73 4.35
N MET A 273 1.48 5.03 4.05
CA MET A 273 0.50 5.99 4.59
C MET A 273 -0.89 5.83 4.00
N THR A 274 -0.99 5.46 2.73
CA THR A 274 -2.26 5.30 2.00
C THR A 274 -2.88 3.92 2.12
N ASP A 275 -2.14 2.93 2.63
CA ASP A 275 -2.66 1.58 2.83
C ASP A 275 -3.93 1.59 3.70
N PRO A 276 -4.96 0.78 3.34
CA PRO A 276 -6.14 0.58 4.17
C PRO A 276 -5.71 0.13 5.57
N LEU A 277 -6.26 0.78 6.61
CA LEU A 277 -5.97 0.40 7.99
C LEU A 277 -6.77 -0.85 8.40
N GLY A 278 -7.88 -1.12 7.72
CA GLY A 278 -8.74 -2.28 7.90
C GLY A 278 -9.48 -2.32 9.23
N GLY A 279 -10.24 -3.40 9.46
CA GLY A 279 -10.97 -3.61 10.71
C GLY A 279 -12.18 -2.67 10.89
N LYS A 280 -12.42 -2.20 12.13
CA LYS A 280 -13.63 -1.42 12.52
C LYS A 280 -13.81 -0.09 11.80
N LEU A 281 -12.77 0.41 11.12
CA LEU A 281 -12.86 1.64 10.32
C LEU A 281 -13.59 1.40 8.99
N GLY A 282 -13.48 0.19 8.41
CA GLY A 282 -14.13 -0.15 7.14
C GLY A 282 -13.54 0.57 5.91
N ASP A 283 -12.27 0.94 5.93
CA ASP A 283 -11.57 1.63 4.83
C ASP A 283 -10.98 0.67 3.77
N GLY A 284 -11.31 -0.63 3.84
CA GLY A 284 -10.85 -1.71 2.95
C GLY A 284 -10.12 -2.82 3.71
N GLU A 285 -9.90 -3.98 3.08
CA GLU A 285 -9.04 -5.02 3.66
C GLU A 285 -7.56 -4.66 3.50
N ARG A 286 -6.72 -5.10 4.45
CA ARG A 286 -5.28 -4.94 4.32
C ARG A 286 -4.83 -5.69 3.07
N ARG A 287 -4.23 -4.98 2.12
CA ARG A 287 -3.59 -5.58 0.94
C ARG A 287 -2.26 -6.22 1.35
N VAL A 288 -2.33 -7.33 2.06
CA VAL A 288 -1.23 -8.29 2.12
C VAL A 288 -1.58 -9.31 1.04
N ALA A 289 -0.77 -9.42 -0.01
CA ALA A 289 -0.88 -10.56 -0.93
C ALA A 289 -0.49 -11.80 -0.11
N ASP A 290 -1.47 -12.40 0.53
CA ASP A 290 -1.31 -13.59 1.37
C ASP A 290 -1.55 -14.87 0.56
N GLY A 291 -1.76 -14.74 -0.75
CA GLY A 291 -2.08 -15.86 -1.64
C GLY A 291 -3.52 -16.33 -1.48
N SER A 292 -4.39 -15.54 -0.83
CA SER A 292 -5.80 -15.87 -0.68
C SER A 292 -6.67 -15.11 -1.70
N ALA A 293 -7.57 -15.84 -2.34
CA ALA A 293 -8.53 -15.28 -3.29
C ALA A 293 -9.91 -15.86 -3.02
N THR A 294 -10.92 -15.00 -2.89
CA THR A 294 -12.30 -15.45 -2.77
C THR A 294 -13.03 -15.23 -4.08
N TYR A 295 -13.61 -16.30 -4.62
CA TYR A 295 -14.46 -16.25 -5.79
C TYR A 295 -15.91 -16.47 -5.38
N THR A 296 -16.77 -15.56 -5.83
CA THR A 296 -18.23 -15.65 -5.64
C THR A 296 -18.90 -15.64 -7.01
N THR A 297 -19.77 -16.61 -7.28
CA THR A 297 -20.55 -16.62 -8.52
C THR A 297 -21.53 -15.45 -8.55
N ALA A 298 -21.67 -14.82 -9.73
CA ALA A 298 -22.59 -13.70 -9.93
C ALA A 298 -24.04 -14.14 -9.74
N ALA A 299 -24.72 -13.61 -8.70
CA ALA A 299 -26.13 -13.85 -8.47
C ALA A 299 -26.99 -13.18 -9.56
N LYS A 300 -27.92 -13.91 -10.18
CA LYS A 300 -28.98 -13.29 -11.01
C LYS A 300 -30.05 -12.58 -10.16
N THR A 301 -30.09 -12.87 -8.85
CA THR A 301 -31.07 -12.35 -7.89
C THR A 301 -30.38 -11.89 -6.62
N SER A 302 -30.75 -10.73 -6.08
CA SER A 302 -30.14 -10.12 -4.90
C SER A 302 -30.55 -10.77 -3.55
N LEU A 303 -30.92 -12.04 -3.54
CA LEU A 303 -31.36 -12.76 -2.33
C LEU A 303 -30.16 -13.45 -1.67
N PRO A 304 -30.01 -13.41 -0.33
CA PRO A 304 -28.99 -14.17 0.38
C PRO A 304 -29.21 -15.68 0.17
N GLY A 305 -28.13 -16.44 -0.08
CA GLY A 305 -28.18 -17.89 -0.33
C GLY A 305 -28.28 -18.31 -1.81
N SER A 306 -28.18 -17.37 -2.77
CA SER A 306 -28.21 -17.68 -4.21
C SER A 306 -26.82 -17.73 -4.88
N THR A 307 -25.74 -17.81 -4.11
CA THR A 307 -24.36 -17.71 -4.61
C THR A 307 -23.47 -18.79 -4.02
N ILE A 308 -22.55 -19.29 -4.84
CA ILE A 308 -21.49 -20.18 -4.40
C ILE A 308 -20.26 -19.32 -4.12
N THR A 309 -19.74 -19.40 -2.90
CA THR A 309 -18.52 -18.69 -2.51
C THR A 309 -17.44 -19.69 -2.13
N ILE A 310 -16.31 -19.64 -2.83
CA ILE A 310 -15.14 -20.48 -2.57
C ILE A 310 -13.95 -19.56 -2.28
N THR A 311 -13.34 -19.75 -1.12
CA THR A 311 -12.08 -19.10 -0.77
C THR A 311 -10.93 -20.06 -1.10
N CYS A 312 -9.98 -19.57 -1.87
CA CYS A 312 -8.76 -20.26 -2.25
C CYS A 312 -7.61 -19.70 -1.44
N GLY A 313 -6.75 -20.56 -0.90
CA GLY A 313 -5.45 -20.20 -0.34
C GLY A 313 -4.36 -20.95 -1.11
N VAL A 314 -3.41 -20.21 -1.66
CA VAL A 314 -2.32 -20.77 -2.48
C VAL A 314 -0.98 -20.53 -1.79
N ASN A 315 -0.29 -21.61 -1.48
CA ASN A 315 1.09 -21.59 -1.01
C ASN A 315 2.03 -21.97 -2.16
N TYR A 316 2.85 -21.01 -2.58
CA TYR A 316 3.84 -21.19 -3.65
C TYR A 316 5.00 -20.18 -3.48
N ALA A 317 6.26 -20.55 -3.72
CA ALA A 317 6.79 -21.87 -4.04
C ALA A 317 7.30 -22.57 -2.76
N LEU A 318 6.77 -23.76 -2.45
CA LEU A 318 7.28 -24.59 -1.35
C LEU A 318 8.35 -25.53 -1.91
N GLU A 319 9.54 -25.58 -1.31
CA GLU A 319 10.55 -26.56 -1.68
C GLU A 319 10.15 -27.95 -1.18
N VAL A 320 10.12 -28.92 -2.09
CA VAL A 320 9.83 -30.32 -1.73
C VAL A 320 11.14 -31.00 -1.31
N PRO A 321 11.18 -31.69 -0.16
CA PRO A 321 12.32 -32.52 0.19
C PRO A 321 12.45 -33.65 -0.84
N TYR A 322 13.67 -33.85 -1.35
CA TYR A 322 14.00 -34.77 -2.43
C TYR A 322 13.30 -36.13 -2.31
N ARG A 323 12.45 -36.46 -3.29
CA ARG A 323 11.93 -37.82 -3.51
C ARG A 323 12.51 -38.41 -4.81
N SER A 324 12.78 -39.71 -4.80
CA SER A 324 13.42 -40.43 -5.91
C SER A 324 12.57 -40.55 -7.18
N ASP A 325 11.26 -40.34 -7.07
CA ASP A 325 10.25 -40.42 -8.13
C ASP A 325 9.90 -39.06 -8.77
N GLU A 326 10.45 -37.96 -8.24
CA GLU A 326 10.09 -36.61 -8.66
C GLU A 326 10.85 -36.17 -9.93
N ARG A 327 10.11 -35.69 -10.93
CA ARG A 327 10.70 -35.10 -12.14
C ARG A 327 11.11 -33.65 -11.84
N PRO A 328 12.40 -33.30 -11.97
CA PRO A 328 12.86 -31.94 -11.64
C PRO A 328 12.24 -30.82 -12.48
N SER A 329 11.68 -31.16 -13.65
CA SER A 329 11.10 -30.22 -14.61
C SER A 329 9.59 -29.98 -14.44
N THR A 330 8.96 -30.59 -13.43
CA THR A 330 7.51 -30.45 -13.18
C THR A 330 7.27 -29.88 -11.79
N VAL A 331 6.30 -28.96 -11.67
CA VAL A 331 5.79 -28.49 -10.38
C VAL A 331 4.81 -29.54 -9.86
N LEU A 332 5.00 -29.99 -8.62
CA LEU A 332 4.03 -30.84 -7.95
C LEU A 332 2.82 -29.98 -7.56
N ILE A 333 1.62 -30.34 -7.98
CA ILE A 333 0.40 -29.58 -7.66
C ILE A 333 -0.46 -30.42 -6.73
N GLU A 334 -0.73 -29.90 -5.55
CA GLU A 334 -1.62 -30.52 -4.57
C GLU A 334 -2.85 -29.63 -4.39
N VAL A 335 -4.02 -30.14 -4.79
CA VAL A 335 -5.30 -29.44 -4.62
C VAL A 335 -6.10 -30.15 -3.53
N ASN A 336 -6.49 -29.42 -2.49
CA ASN A 336 -7.34 -29.91 -1.41
C ASN A 336 -8.63 -29.10 -1.37
N LEU A 337 -9.78 -29.75 -1.55
CA LEU A 337 -11.10 -29.14 -1.51
C LEU A 337 -11.80 -29.52 -0.21
N SER A 338 -11.92 -28.55 0.68
CA SER A 338 -12.66 -28.68 1.94
C SER A 338 -14.13 -28.30 1.72
N PRO A 339 -15.08 -29.23 1.93
CA PRO A 339 -16.50 -28.95 1.75
C PRO A 339 -17.09 -28.12 2.87
N HIS A 340 -18.23 -27.49 2.58
CA HIS A 340 -18.97 -26.67 3.53
C HIS A 340 -19.42 -27.45 4.79
N ASN A 341 -19.71 -28.75 4.65
CA ASN A 341 -20.18 -29.62 5.75
C ASN A 341 -19.06 -30.47 6.41
N ALA A 342 -17.78 -30.17 6.14
CA ALA A 342 -16.60 -30.81 6.74
C ALA A 342 -16.41 -32.34 6.54
N VAL A 343 -17.30 -33.03 5.81
CA VAL A 343 -17.14 -34.45 5.46
C VAL A 343 -16.85 -34.58 3.97
N SER A 344 -15.62 -34.95 3.62
CA SER A 344 -15.20 -35.09 2.23
C SER A 344 -15.96 -36.21 1.51
N LEU A 345 -16.68 -35.89 0.45
CA LEU A 345 -17.40 -36.85 -0.38
C LEU A 345 -16.54 -37.33 -1.57
N VAL A 346 -16.86 -38.50 -2.13
CA VAL A 346 -16.16 -39.06 -3.33
C VAL A 346 -16.20 -38.09 -4.52
N LYS A 347 -17.26 -37.28 -4.63
CA LYS A 347 -17.43 -36.26 -5.67
C LYS A 347 -16.42 -35.11 -5.53
N GLU A 348 -16.01 -34.75 -4.32
CA GLU A 348 -15.04 -33.66 -4.09
C GLU A 348 -13.63 -34.09 -4.48
N ARG A 349 -13.24 -35.33 -4.20
CA ARG A 349 -11.97 -35.89 -4.71
C ARG A 349 -11.91 -35.89 -6.24
N HIS A 350 -13.05 -36.10 -6.89
CA HIS A 350 -13.13 -36.00 -8.34
C HIS A 350 -12.90 -34.55 -8.80
N VAL A 351 -13.51 -33.57 -8.13
CA VAL A 351 -13.27 -32.14 -8.39
C VAL A 351 -11.79 -31.77 -8.16
N GLU A 352 -11.17 -32.21 -7.06
CA GLU A 352 -9.73 -32.00 -6.81
C GLU A 352 -8.88 -32.51 -7.96
N THR A 353 -9.16 -33.72 -8.45
CA THR A 353 -8.44 -34.33 -9.57
C THR A 353 -8.59 -33.50 -10.86
N LEU A 354 -9.82 -33.02 -11.14
CA LEU A 354 -10.09 -32.21 -12.32
C LEU A 354 -9.42 -30.83 -12.25
N VAL A 355 -9.47 -30.17 -11.09
CA VAL A 355 -8.80 -28.88 -10.87
C VAL A 355 -7.29 -29.04 -10.99
N THR A 356 -6.72 -30.12 -10.42
CA THR A 356 -5.29 -30.44 -10.54
C THR A 356 -4.88 -30.53 -12.02
N ARG A 357 -5.62 -31.29 -12.84
CA ARG A 357 -5.34 -31.42 -14.28
C ARG A 357 -5.42 -30.08 -15.03
N VAL A 358 -6.38 -29.22 -14.66
CA VAL A 358 -6.48 -27.88 -15.26
C VAL A 358 -5.24 -27.06 -14.89
N LEU A 359 -4.84 -27.02 -13.62
CA LEU A 359 -3.66 -26.28 -13.17
C LEU A 359 -2.36 -26.82 -13.78
N GLU A 360 -2.20 -28.14 -13.92
CA GLU A 360 -1.03 -28.75 -14.59
C GLU A 360 -0.89 -28.28 -16.05
N SER A 361 -2.00 -28.01 -16.74
CA SER A 361 -1.97 -27.49 -18.11
C SER A 361 -1.57 -26.01 -18.19
N LEU A 362 -1.80 -25.26 -17.10
CA LEU A 362 -1.61 -23.81 -17.00
C LEU A 362 -0.26 -23.44 -16.38
N VAL A 363 0.22 -24.15 -15.36
CA VAL A 363 1.45 -23.80 -14.63
C VAL A 363 2.70 -24.14 -15.44
N VAL A 364 3.70 -23.25 -15.43
CA VAL A 364 4.98 -23.46 -16.11
C VAL A 364 5.99 -24.05 -15.12
N GLY A 365 6.37 -25.31 -15.32
CA GLY A 365 7.31 -26.01 -14.42
C GLY A 365 8.79 -25.67 -14.62
N GLU A 366 9.16 -25.06 -15.76
CA GLU A 366 10.56 -24.83 -16.14
C GLU A 366 11.24 -23.70 -15.34
N GLU A 367 10.47 -22.76 -14.78
CA GLU A 367 11.02 -21.62 -14.04
C GLU A 367 11.32 -21.93 -12.57
N THR A 368 10.69 -22.97 -12.00
CA THR A 368 10.84 -23.35 -10.58
C THR A 368 10.95 -24.87 -10.46
N PRO A 369 12.15 -25.44 -10.66
CA PRO A 369 12.35 -26.88 -10.50
C PRO A 369 12.15 -27.29 -9.03
N ARG A 370 11.49 -28.43 -8.80
CA ARG A 370 11.25 -29.00 -7.45
C ARG A 370 10.39 -28.13 -6.52
N ALA A 371 9.43 -27.42 -7.08
CA ALA A 371 8.45 -26.65 -6.32
C ALA A 371 7.14 -27.43 -6.15
N LEU A 372 6.55 -27.33 -4.96
CA LEU A 372 5.18 -27.69 -4.66
C LEU A 372 4.31 -26.44 -4.70
N LEU A 373 3.22 -26.54 -5.46
CA LEU A 373 2.10 -25.62 -5.48
C LEU A 373 0.97 -26.27 -4.68
N GLN A 374 0.71 -25.76 -3.48
CA GLN A 374 -0.40 -26.24 -2.67
C GLN A 374 -1.58 -25.27 -2.79
N VAL A 375 -2.72 -25.78 -3.26
CA VAL A 375 -3.96 -25.02 -3.46
C VAL A 375 -5.02 -25.58 -2.53
N SER A 376 -5.42 -24.79 -1.53
CA SER A 376 -6.49 -25.13 -0.60
C SER A 376 -7.76 -24.38 -0.95
N LEU A 377 -8.82 -25.10 -1.30
CA LEU A 377 -10.11 -24.55 -1.66
C LEU A 377 -11.10 -24.82 -0.54
N GLN A 378 -11.69 -23.78 0.03
CA GLN A 378 -12.71 -23.88 1.08
C GLN A 378 -14.05 -23.38 0.55
N VAL A 379 -15.06 -24.24 0.53
CA VAL A 379 -16.42 -23.87 0.17
C VAL A 379 -17.09 -23.20 1.37
N MET A 380 -17.27 -21.88 1.28
CA MET A 380 -17.79 -21.05 2.38
C MET A 380 -19.31 -20.97 2.39
N ASP A 381 -19.89 -20.83 1.19
CA ASP A 381 -21.33 -20.71 1.00
C ASP A 381 -21.75 -21.48 -0.24
N VAL A 382 -22.94 -22.05 -0.17
CA VAL A 382 -23.50 -22.96 -1.16
C VAL A 382 -24.92 -22.49 -1.44
N GLU A 383 -25.40 -22.63 -2.67
CA GLU A 383 -26.74 -22.19 -3.02
C GLU A 383 -27.80 -23.00 -2.24
N THR A 384 -28.74 -22.34 -1.56
CA THR A 384 -29.78 -23.03 -0.77
C THR A 384 -31.17 -22.59 -1.21
N ASP A 385 -32.07 -23.54 -1.43
CA ASP A 385 -33.48 -23.24 -1.73
C ASP A 385 -34.40 -23.80 -0.65
N GLU A 386 -34.78 -22.92 0.29
CA GLU A 386 -35.65 -23.24 1.43
C GLU A 386 -37.10 -23.55 1.03
N THR A 387 -37.51 -23.25 -0.20
CA THR A 387 -38.89 -23.47 -0.66
C THR A 387 -39.19 -24.90 -1.10
N LEU A 388 -38.16 -25.74 -1.23
CA LEU A 388 -38.29 -27.15 -1.59
C LEU A 388 -38.43 -28.01 -0.33
N PRO A 389 -39.30 -29.04 -0.34
CA PRO A 389 -39.50 -29.89 0.83
C PRO A 389 -38.18 -30.53 1.26
N GLY A 390 -37.77 -30.26 2.51
CA GLY A 390 -36.50 -30.72 3.07
C GLY A 390 -35.35 -29.70 3.08
N GLY A 391 -35.54 -28.47 2.59
CA GLY A 391 -34.52 -27.41 2.66
C GLY A 391 -33.22 -27.80 1.96
N ILE A 392 -33.31 -28.07 0.65
CA ILE A 392 -32.22 -28.68 -0.12
C ILE A 392 -31.05 -27.70 -0.22
N LYS A 393 -29.93 -28.10 0.40
CA LYS A 393 -28.61 -27.46 0.28
C LYS A 393 -27.81 -28.18 -0.81
N GLU A 394 -27.05 -27.47 -1.66
CA GLU A 394 -26.16 -28.20 -2.57
C GLU A 394 -25.10 -29.00 -1.80
N GLY A 395 -24.60 -30.06 -2.44
CA GLY A 395 -23.57 -30.95 -1.86
C GLY A 395 -24.11 -32.24 -1.24
N GLY A 396 -25.43 -32.50 -1.31
CA GLY A 396 -26.01 -33.80 -0.92
C GLY A 396 -25.63 -34.95 -1.86
N GLN A 397 -25.78 -36.20 -1.40
CA GLN A 397 -25.41 -37.42 -2.16
C GLN A 397 -26.11 -37.57 -3.54
N GLY A 398 -27.16 -36.79 -3.83
CA GLY A 398 -27.90 -36.81 -5.11
C GLY A 398 -27.66 -35.62 -6.06
N GLU A 399 -26.89 -34.60 -5.69
CA GLU A 399 -26.74 -33.38 -6.53
C GLU A 399 -25.46 -33.39 -7.39
N SER A 400 -25.49 -32.60 -8.47
CA SER A 400 -24.39 -32.48 -9.44
C SER A 400 -23.19 -31.73 -8.83
N TYR A 401 -21.97 -32.22 -9.09
CA TYR A 401 -20.73 -31.58 -8.63
C TYR A 401 -20.23 -30.47 -9.58
N LEU A 402 -20.82 -30.37 -10.78
CA LEU A 402 -20.47 -29.42 -11.84
C LEU A 402 -20.48 -27.93 -11.43
N PRO A 403 -21.42 -27.44 -10.60
CA PRO A 403 -21.42 -26.05 -10.13
C PRO A 403 -20.21 -25.72 -9.27
N ILE A 404 -19.87 -26.63 -8.34
CA ILE A 404 -18.70 -26.51 -7.46
C ILE A 404 -17.43 -26.57 -8.31
N LEU A 405 -17.37 -27.47 -9.30
CA LEU A 405 -16.23 -27.58 -10.23
C LEU A 405 -15.95 -26.27 -10.97
N ALA A 406 -16.97 -25.63 -11.55
CA ALA A 406 -16.78 -24.38 -12.28
C ALA A 406 -16.26 -23.25 -11.35
N ALA A 407 -16.84 -23.13 -10.16
CA ALA A 407 -16.40 -22.13 -9.18
C ALA A 407 -15.01 -22.44 -8.61
N ALA A 408 -14.68 -23.72 -8.40
CA ALA A 408 -13.39 -24.17 -7.89
C ALA A 408 -12.25 -23.89 -8.87
N VAL A 409 -12.48 -24.12 -10.18
CA VAL A 409 -11.49 -23.80 -11.23
C VAL A 409 -11.23 -22.28 -11.27
N ASP A 410 -12.29 -21.46 -11.26
CA ASP A 410 -12.15 -20.00 -11.27
C ASP A 410 -11.42 -19.48 -10.01
N ALA A 411 -11.77 -20.02 -8.82
CA ALA A 411 -11.13 -19.68 -7.54
C ALA A 411 -9.64 -20.09 -7.51
N ALA A 412 -9.32 -21.28 -8.01
CA ALA A 412 -7.95 -21.80 -8.08
C ALA A 412 -7.08 -20.95 -9.01
N VAL A 413 -7.59 -20.60 -10.20
CA VAL A 413 -6.87 -19.72 -11.14
C VAL A 413 -6.64 -18.34 -10.52
N LEU A 414 -7.65 -17.78 -9.85
CA LEU A 414 -7.53 -16.48 -9.19
C LEU A 414 -6.52 -16.51 -8.02
N GLY A 415 -6.54 -17.56 -7.21
CA GLY A 415 -5.58 -17.76 -6.12
C GLY A 415 -4.14 -17.92 -6.63
N CYS A 416 -3.95 -18.68 -7.70
CA CYS A 416 -2.64 -18.83 -8.35
C CYS A 416 -2.13 -17.50 -8.93
N LEU A 417 -3.04 -16.65 -9.43
CA LEU A 417 -2.70 -15.30 -9.87
C LEU A 417 -2.32 -14.37 -8.71
N ASP A 418 -2.99 -14.48 -7.57
CA ASP A 418 -2.72 -13.69 -6.36
C ASP A 418 -1.40 -14.08 -5.69
N ALA A 419 -1.20 -15.39 -5.45
CA ALA A 419 0.04 -15.95 -4.93
C ALA A 419 1.23 -15.82 -5.90
N GLY A 420 0.97 -15.36 -7.12
CA GLY A 420 2.02 -15.08 -8.05
C GLY A 420 2.69 -16.33 -8.61
N VAL A 421 1.91 -17.37 -8.87
CA VAL A 421 2.35 -18.52 -9.65
C VAL A 421 2.63 -18.09 -11.10
N VAL A 422 3.64 -18.70 -11.74
CA VAL A 422 3.92 -18.47 -13.16
C VAL A 422 3.04 -19.40 -13.99
N MET A 423 2.15 -18.82 -14.78
CA MET A 423 1.22 -19.56 -15.63
C MET A 423 1.44 -19.22 -17.11
N ARG A 424 1.36 -20.26 -17.96
CA ARG A 424 1.45 -20.22 -19.42
C ARG A 424 0.26 -19.48 -20.03
N ASP A 425 -0.92 -19.64 -19.43
CA ASP A 425 -2.17 -19.03 -19.86
C ASP A 425 -3.10 -18.86 -18.66
N VAL A 426 -4.18 -18.09 -18.83
CA VAL A 426 -5.25 -17.95 -17.83
C VAL A 426 -6.48 -18.67 -18.34
N ALA A 427 -7.18 -19.39 -17.46
CA ALA A 427 -8.43 -20.07 -17.78
C ALA A 427 -9.61 -19.52 -16.99
N ALA A 428 -10.81 -19.62 -17.57
CA ALA A 428 -12.07 -19.37 -16.88
C ALA A 428 -13.06 -20.49 -17.19
N ALA A 429 -13.80 -20.92 -16.17
CA ALA A 429 -14.81 -21.96 -16.26
C ALA A 429 -16.23 -21.39 -16.18
N VAL A 430 -17.16 -21.96 -16.94
CA VAL A 430 -18.58 -21.57 -16.93
C VAL A 430 -19.47 -22.81 -16.95
N LEU A 431 -20.51 -22.78 -16.10
CA LEU A 431 -21.59 -23.77 -16.10
C LEU A 431 -22.71 -23.33 -17.07
N VAL A 432 -23.16 -24.25 -17.91
CA VAL A 432 -24.28 -24.07 -18.85
C VAL A 432 -25.26 -25.23 -18.73
N GLY A 433 -26.54 -24.92 -18.57
CA GLY A 433 -27.62 -25.91 -18.57
C GLY A 433 -28.43 -25.85 -19.86
N ILE A 434 -28.87 -27.03 -20.32
CA ILE A 434 -29.75 -27.19 -21.49
C ILE A 434 -31.13 -27.64 -21.00
N GLU A 435 -32.16 -26.82 -21.25
CA GLU A 435 -33.56 -27.15 -20.99
C GLU A 435 -34.22 -27.59 -22.31
N ALA A 436 -34.85 -28.78 -22.31
CA ALA A 436 -35.57 -29.25 -23.49
C ALA A 436 -36.89 -28.48 -23.65
N GLY A 437 -37.11 -27.92 -24.84
CA GLY A 437 -38.39 -27.29 -25.19
C GLY A 437 -39.52 -28.30 -25.15
N LYS A 438 -40.60 -27.99 -24.42
CA LYS A 438 -41.85 -28.77 -24.49
C LYS A 438 -42.45 -28.60 -25.90
N GLY A 439 -42.61 -29.69 -26.65
CA GLY A 439 -43.42 -29.74 -27.87
C GLY A 439 -42.80 -29.10 -29.12
N GLY A 440 -41.51 -29.35 -29.42
CA GLY A 440 -40.88 -28.92 -30.69
C GLY A 440 -40.41 -27.46 -30.72
N SER A 441 -40.44 -26.76 -29.59
CA SER A 441 -39.84 -25.43 -29.44
C SER A 441 -38.31 -25.50 -29.27
N GLN A 442 -37.62 -24.41 -29.64
CA GLN A 442 -36.16 -24.27 -29.60
C GLN A 442 -35.57 -24.62 -28.22
N THR A 443 -34.44 -25.32 -28.21
CA THR A 443 -33.64 -25.63 -27.02
C THR A 443 -33.25 -24.36 -26.28
N LYS A 444 -33.64 -24.25 -25.00
CA LYS A 444 -33.33 -23.07 -24.19
C LYS A 444 -32.04 -23.30 -23.42
N LEU A 445 -31.05 -22.43 -23.66
CA LEU A 445 -29.76 -22.44 -22.97
C LEU A 445 -29.79 -21.49 -21.77
N ILE A 446 -29.32 -21.97 -20.63
CA ILE A 446 -29.23 -21.19 -19.38
C ILE A 446 -27.77 -21.15 -18.95
N VAL A 447 -27.15 -19.97 -19.04
CA VAL A 447 -25.80 -19.72 -18.52
C VAL A 447 -25.88 -19.52 -17.01
N SER A 448 -25.01 -20.21 -16.26
CA SER A 448 -24.96 -20.23 -14.79
C SER A 448 -26.35 -20.45 -14.17
N PRO A 449 -26.96 -21.64 -14.38
CA PRO A 449 -28.28 -21.96 -13.87
C PRO A 449 -28.27 -22.09 -12.33
N GLY A 450 -29.20 -21.43 -11.65
CA GLY A 450 -29.40 -21.60 -10.20
C GLY A 450 -29.98 -22.98 -9.83
N VAL A 451 -30.11 -23.30 -8.53
CA VAL A 451 -30.57 -24.63 -8.04
C VAL A 451 -31.89 -25.06 -8.66
N ARG A 452 -32.88 -24.16 -8.74
CA ARG A 452 -34.19 -24.44 -9.35
C ARG A 452 -34.10 -24.67 -10.85
N GLU A 453 -33.24 -23.93 -11.53
CA GLU A 453 -33.11 -23.98 -12.98
C GLU A 453 -32.43 -25.28 -13.41
N ARG A 454 -31.45 -25.73 -12.63
CA ARG A 454 -30.74 -26.99 -12.85
C ARG A 454 -31.64 -28.21 -12.83
N LYS A 455 -32.63 -28.25 -11.94
CA LYS A 455 -33.62 -29.34 -11.89
C LYS A 455 -34.53 -29.39 -13.13
N ARG A 456 -34.64 -28.29 -13.87
CA ARG A 456 -35.40 -28.22 -15.14
C ARG A 456 -34.52 -28.55 -16.35
N CYS A 457 -33.20 -28.53 -16.20
CA CYS A 457 -32.28 -28.87 -17.28
C CYS A 457 -32.21 -30.38 -17.49
N ASN A 458 -32.16 -30.80 -18.76
CA ASN A 458 -31.95 -32.19 -19.14
C ASN A 458 -30.47 -32.58 -19.13
N SER A 459 -29.60 -31.60 -19.34
CA SER A 459 -28.16 -31.75 -19.24
C SER A 459 -27.48 -30.50 -18.67
N LEU A 460 -26.35 -30.71 -18.02
CA LEU A 460 -25.48 -29.69 -17.45
C LEU A 460 -24.08 -29.88 -17.99
N HIS A 461 -23.42 -28.78 -18.32
CA HIS A 461 -22.10 -28.77 -18.95
C HIS A 461 -21.20 -27.71 -18.29
N VAL A 462 -19.97 -28.09 -17.95
CA VAL A 462 -18.92 -27.17 -17.50
C VAL A 462 -17.88 -27.09 -18.60
N PHE A 463 -17.58 -25.87 -19.03
CA PHE A 463 -16.54 -25.60 -20.00
C PHE A 463 -15.51 -24.66 -19.38
N ALA A 464 -14.23 -25.05 -19.41
CA ALA A 464 -13.13 -24.16 -19.07
C ALA A 464 -12.31 -23.82 -20.31
N PHE A 465 -12.13 -22.53 -20.59
CA PHE A 465 -11.42 -22.06 -21.78
C PHE A 465 -10.17 -21.28 -21.41
N THR A 466 -9.13 -21.41 -22.24
CA THR A 466 -7.94 -20.54 -22.18
C THR A 466 -8.14 -19.19 -22.85
N ALA A 467 -7.45 -18.18 -22.33
CA ALA A 467 -7.41 -16.84 -22.92
C ALA A 467 -6.67 -16.80 -24.25
N ALA A 468 -5.46 -17.38 -24.36
CA ALA A 468 -4.62 -17.18 -25.54
C ALA A 468 -5.04 -18.04 -26.75
N ARG A 469 -5.52 -19.27 -26.52
CA ARG A 469 -5.84 -20.23 -27.60
C ARG A 469 -7.32 -20.39 -27.90
N ARG A 470 -8.20 -19.74 -27.12
CA ARG A 470 -9.65 -19.95 -27.14
C ARG A 470 -10.06 -21.43 -27.16
N LYS A 471 -9.25 -22.28 -26.53
CA LYS A 471 -9.42 -23.74 -26.55
C LYS A 471 -10.04 -24.18 -25.23
N ALA A 472 -11.00 -25.09 -25.29
CA ALA A 472 -11.51 -25.75 -24.10
C ALA A 472 -10.43 -26.69 -23.52
N ILE A 473 -10.04 -26.49 -22.26
CA ILE A 473 -9.15 -27.37 -21.51
C ILE A 473 -9.96 -28.44 -20.77
N LEU A 474 -11.09 -28.04 -20.20
CA LEU A 474 -11.97 -28.90 -19.43
C LEU A 474 -13.36 -28.87 -20.03
N VAL A 475 -13.93 -30.04 -20.24
CA VAL A 475 -15.32 -30.24 -20.67
C VAL A 475 -15.88 -31.38 -19.84
N GLU A 476 -16.76 -31.05 -18.91
CA GLU A 476 -17.49 -32.04 -18.12
C GLU A 476 -18.98 -31.90 -18.37
N SER A 477 -19.68 -33.02 -18.48
CA SER A 477 -21.08 -33.05 -18.91
C SER A 477 -21.86 -34.14 -18.19
N GLU A 478 -23.06 -33.79 -17.72
CA GLU A 478 -23.99 -34.72 -17.09
C GLU A 478 -25.36 -34.62 -17.76
N GLY A 479 -26.10 -35.74 -17.83
CA GLY A 479 -27.45 -35.80 -18.40
C GLY A 479 -27.50 -36.18 -19.88
N ARG A 480 -28.66 -35.97 -20.52
CA ARG A 480 -28.91 -36.37 -21.92
C ARG A 480 -28.96 -35.16 -22.83
N PHE A 481 -28.17 -35.17 -23.90
CA PHE A 481 -28.06 -34.05 -24.84
C PHE A 481 -27.74 -34.52 -26.26
N ASN A 482 -28.07 -33.67 -27.24
CA ASN A 482 -27.75 -33.87 -28.65
C ASN A 482 -26.52 -33.04 -29.04
N LEU A 483 -25.81 -33.45 -30.09
CA LEU A 483 -24.59 -32.78 -30.56
C LEU A 483 -24.82 -31.29 -30.88
N GLN A 484 -25.91 -30.95 -31.57
CA GLN A 484 -26.26 -29.55 -31.89
C GLN A 484 -26.52 -28.70 -30.63
N GLY A 485 -27.13 -29.30 -29.59
CA GLY A 485 -27.35 -28.64 -28.31
C GLY A 485 -26.04 -28.40 -27.56
N PHE A 486 -25.14 -29.38 -27.60
CA PHE A 486 -23.81 -29.30 -27.00
C PHE A 486 -22.94 -28.21 -27.66
N GLU A 487 -22.89 -28.17 -29.00
CA GLU A 487 -22.16 -27.12 -29.73
C GLU A 487 -22.70 -25.72 -29.43
N SER A 488 -24.03 -25.60 -29.33
CA SER A 488 -24.68 -24.33 -28.97
C SER A 488 -24.35 -23.92 -27.53
N ALA A 489 -24.31 -24.87 -26.58
CA ALA A 489 -23.91 -24.62 -25.20
C ALA A 489 -22.44 -24.20 -25.09
N MET A 490 -21.55 -24.85 -25.84
CA MET A 490 -20.12 -24.51 -25.90
C MET A 490 -19.92 -23.09 -26.46
N LYS A 491 -20.66 -22.71 -27.50
CA LYS A 491 -20.61 -21.36 -28.07
C LYS A 491 -21.09 -20.30 -27.07
N ALA A 492 -22.21 -20.55 -26.39
CA ALA A 492 -22.72 -19.67 -25.35
C ALA A 492 -21.73 -19.50 -24.18
N ALA A 493 -21.07 -20.58 -23.77
CA ALA A 493 -20.02 -20.52 -22.75
C ALA A 493 -18.83 -19.67 -23.22
N ALA A 494 -18.38 -19.84 -24.47
CA ALA A 494 -17.30 -19.06 -25.05
C ALA A 494 -17.65 -17.55 -25.12
N GLU A 495 -18.88 -17.18 -25.48
CA GLU A 495 -19.30 -15.78 -25.52
C GLU A 495 -19.24 -15.10 -24.13
N VAL A 496 -19.63 -15.82 -23.08
CA VAL A 496 -19.57 -15.33 -21.69
C VAL A 496 -18.13 -15.17 -21.20
N VAL A 497 -17.25 -16.08 -21.62
CA VAL A 497 -15.83 -16.08 -21.24
C VAL A 497 -15.04 -15.00 -22.00
N PHE A 498 -15.31 -14.81 -23.30
CA PHE A 498 -14.54 -13.93 -24.20
C PHE A 498 -15.17 -12.57 -24.53
N GLY A 499 -16.40 -12.28 -24.09
CA GLY A 499 -17.11 -11.02 -24.40
C GLY A 499 -16.40 -9.75 -23.90
N LEU A 500 -16.87 -8.57 -24.35
CA LEU A 500 -16.32 -7.24 -23.98
C LEU A 500 -16.35 -6.94 -22.48
N GLU A 501 -17.25 -7.59 -21.73
CA GLU A 501 -17.33 -7.60 -20.26
C GLU A 501 -17.09 -9.01 -19.67
N GLY A 502 -16.45 -9.90 -20.45
CA GLY A 502 -16.32 -11.32 -20.12
C GLY A 502 -15.38 -11.61 -18.95
N ARG A 503 -15.51 -12.79 -18.33
CA ARG A 503 -14.73 -13.20 -17.14
C ARG A 503 -13.22 -13.09 -17.33
N LEU A 504 -12.71 -13.40 -18.53
CA LEU A 504 -11.29 -13.29 -18.84
C LEU A 504 -10.79 -11.83 -18.92
N HIS A 505 -11.63 -10.87 -19.28
CA HIS A 505 -11.25 -9.45 -19.23
C HIS A 505 -11.08 -9.00 -17.77
N GLY A 506 -11.97 -9.47 -16.88
CA GLY A 506 -11.84 -9.27 -15.43
C GLY A 506 -10.57 -9.92 -14.87
N PHE A 507 -10.32 -11.18 -15.20
CA PHE A 507 -9.10 -11.87 -14.76
C PHE A 507 -7.83 -11.25 -15.35
N ARG A 508 -7.82 -10.84 -16.61
CA ARG A 508 -6.67 -10.16 -17.24
C ARG A 508 -6.40 -8.80 -16.62
N SER A 509 -7.44 -8.03 -16.26
CA SER A 509 -7.26 -6.78 -15.52
C SER A 509 -6.68 -7.03 -14.12
N ALA A 510 -7.09 -8.10 -13.44
CA ALA A 510 -6.50 -8.53 -12.17
C ALA A 510 -5.04 -9.01 -12.34
N VAL A 511 -4.72 -9.73 -13.44
CA VAL A 511 -3.36 -10.17 -13.79
C VAL A 511 -2.45 -8.98 -14.08
N GLU A 512 -2.89 -8.00 -14.85
CA GLU A 512 -2.09 -6.80 -15.17
C GLU A 512 -1.80 -5.98 -13.91
N GLN A 513 -2.78 -5.86 -13.00
CA GLN A 513 -2.59 -5.25 -11.68
C GLN A 513 -1.61 -6.04 -10.79
N ASN A 514 -1.62 -7.37 -10.85
CA ASN A 514 -0.70 -8.24 -10.09
C ASN A 514 0.69 -8.40 -10.73
N ALA A 515 0.83 -8.30 -12.05
CA ALA A 515 2.11 -8.30 -12.74
C ALA A 515 2.93 -7.03 -12.42
N GLU A 516 2.25 -5.88 -12.29
CA GLU A 516 2.82 -4.66 -11.71
C GLU A 516 3.19 -4.81 -10.22
N ALA A 517 2.54 -5.73 -9.50
CA ALA A 517 2.87 -6.05 -8.10
C ALA A 517 4.06 -7.04 -7.99
N LYS A 518 4.19 -7.98 -8.92
CA LYS A 518 5.30 -8.96 -9.02
C LYS A 518 6.62 -8.36 -9.44
N THR A 519 6.62 -7.45 -10.42
CA THR A 519 7.84 -6.72 -10.84
C THR A 519 8.42 -5.94 -9.65
N ARG A 520 7.59 -5.48 -8.72
CA ARG A 520 8.01 -4.84 -7.46
C ARG A 520 8.61 -5.78 -6.40
N TRP A 521 8.44 -7.09 -6.53
CA TRP A 521 8.97 -8.08 -5.58
C TRP A 521 10.26 -8.73 -6.07
N LYS A 522 10.48 -8.81 -7.39
CA LYS A 522 11.75 -9.28 -7.98
C LYS A 522 12.85 -8.20 -8.05
N GLU A 523 12.50 -6.92 -7.91
CA GLU A 523 13.44 -5.79 -7.90
C GLU A 523 13.81 -5.27 -6.50
N GLY A 524 13.29 -5.89 -5.44
CA GLY A 524 13.70 -5.67 -4.03
C GLY A 524 14.44 -6.90 -3.51
#